data_AF-A0A7M3VDT2-F1
#
_entry.id   AF-A0A7M3VDT2-F1
#
_cell.length_a   1.000
_cell.length_b   1.000
_cell.length_c   1.000
_cell.angle_alpha   90.00
_cell.angle_beta   90.00
_cell.angle_gamma   90.00
#
_symmetry.space_group_name_H-M   'P 1'
#
loop_
_entity.id
_entity.type
_entity.pdbx_description
1 polymer ?
#
loop_
_entity_poly.entity_id
_entity_poly.type
_entity_poly.pdbx_seq_one_letter_code
_entity_poly.pdbx_strand_id
1 'polypeptide(L)'
;LDFLPWIGNDKAFSNSHTLSSSTPLPTFSNINVGVKSDITQHLNKENTRWVFIPNSSPDIWTGAGYRKQGNNNGIPLTSVKPSSPSFNPSSAENQVTPAGGSSKKTTYDNLPNSISPTSDWINALTFTNKNNPQRNQLLLRALLGTIPVLINKSGEGGEEFNHTSEQKWDKTETKDGNLPGFGEVNGLYNAALLYTYGFFGTNTNNSDPKIGFKADSSSSSSSTLVG
;
A
#
# COMPACT_ATOMS: atom_id res chain seq x y z
N LEU A 1 7.96 -5.55 13.42
CA LEU A 1 8.83 -5.99 12.31
C LEU A 1 9.78 -4.89 11.90
N ASP A 2 9.32 -3.66 11.66
CA ASP A 2 10.18 -2.54 11.23
C ASP A 2 11.39 -2.23 12.14
N PHE A 3 11.27 -2.51 13.43
CA PHE A 3 12.35 -2.25 14.39
C PHE A 3 13.54 -3.21 14.24
N LEU A 4 13.34 -4.39 13.65
CA LEU A 4 14.40 -5.38 13.47
C LEU A 4 15.33 -4.93 12.32
N PRO A 5 16.66 -5.08 12.46
CA PRO A 5 17.58 -4.92 11.35
C PRO A 5 17.56 -6.11 10.39
N TRP A 6 17.93 -5.88 9.14
CA TRP A 6 18.29 -6.94 8.21
C TRP A 6 19.75 -7.35 8.41
N ILE A 7 20.01 -8.66 8.51
CA ILE A 7 21.34 -9.22 8.79
C ILE A 7 22.40 -8.87 7.74
N GLY A 8 22.01 -8.55 6.51
CA GLY A 8 22.94 -8.27 5.42
C GLY A 8 23.64 -6.91 5.50
N ASN A 9 23.06 -5.93 6.21
CA ASN A 9 23.66 -4.58 6.31
C ASN A 9 23.34 -3.83 7.63
N ASP A 10 22.74 -4.50 8.61
CA ASP A 10 22.32 -3.95 9.91
C ASP A 10 21.38 -2.74 9.85
N LYS A 11 20.80 -2.44 8.68
CA LYS A 11 19.78 -1.39 8.55
C LYS A 11 18.41 -1.94 8.96
N ALA A 12 17.71 -1.17 9.78
CA ALA A 12 16.34 -1.47 10.19
C ALA A 12 15.35 -1.32 9.04
N PHE A 13 14.38 -2.22 8.95
CA PHE A 13 13.25 -2.14 8.01
C PHE A 13 12.39 -0.87 8.19
N SER A 14 12.57 -0.14 9.30
CA SER A 14 11.93 1.14 9.55
C SER A 14 12.46 2.28 8.69
N ASN A 15 13.73 2.21 8.26
CA ASN A 15 14.45 3.28 7.57
C ASN A 15 14.43 4.67 8.27
N SER A 16 14.17 4.71 9.59
CA SER A 16 13.81 5.93 10.33
C SER A 16 14.98 6.89 10.66
N HIS A 17 16.12 6.81 9.98
CA HIS A 17 17.37 7.50 10.39
C HIS A 17 17.72 8.78 9.60
N THR A 18 16.82 9.33 8.78
CA THR A 18 17.16 10.43 7.85
C THR A 18 16.25 11.66 7.99
N LEU A 19 16.82 12.86 7.84
CA LEU A 19 16.21 14.18 8.12
C LEU A 19 15.86 14.99 6.84
N SER A 20 15.40 14.35 5.76
CA SER A 20 14.99 15.06 4.54
C SER A 20 13.46 14.98 4.29
N SER A 21 12.91 15.78 3.38
CA SER A 21 11.49 15.72 3.03
C SER A 21 11.13 14.57 2.07
N SER A 22 12.14 13.92 1.49
CA SER A 22 12.02 12.74 0.63
C SER A 22 12.74 11.56 1.31
N THR A 23 12.36 11.31 2.56
CA THR A 23 12.93 10.22 3.35
C THR A 23 12.28 8.89 3.01
N PRO A 24 13.07 7.81 2.99
CA PRO A 24 12.55 6.46 2.90
C PRO A 24 11.48 6.18 3.96
N LEU A 25 10.48 5.39 3.56
CA LEU A 25 9.38 4.97 4.42
C LEU A 25 9.66 3.58 5.04
N PRO A 26 8.97 3.19 6.13
CA PRO A 26 9.09 1.84 6.68
C PRO A 26 8.50 0.79 5.73
N THR A 27 9.01 -0.44 5.83
CA THR A 27 8.57 -1.57 5.00
C THR A 27 7.24 -2.18 5.44
N PHE A 28 7.00 -2.32 6.75
CA PHE A 28 5.88 -3.08 7.29
C PHE A 28 4.80 -2.24 7.98
N SER A 29 5.10 -1.04 8.48
CA SER A 29 4.14 -0.19 9.20
C SER A 29 3.37 0.72 8.25
N ASN A 30 2.11 1.02 8.60
CA ASN A 30 1.34 2.10 7.97
C ASN A 30 1.37 3.39 8.79
N ILE A 31 1.82 3.36 10.04
CA ILE A 31 1.81 4.53 10.92
C ILE A 31 2.74 5.58 10.31
N ASN A 32 2.21 6.80 10.11
CA ASN A 32 2.87 7.91 9.40
C ASN A 32 3.16 7.66 7.91
N VAL A 33 2.53 6.65 7.29
CA VAL A 33 2.65 6.35 5.86
C VAL A 33 1.32 6.63 5.14
N GLY A 34 1.37 7.41 4.08
CA GLY A 34 0.19 7.84 3.32
C GLY A 34 -0.54 8.99 4.02
N VAL A 35 -1.84 8.86 4.20
CA VAL A 35 -2.68 9.89 4.84
C VAL A 35 -3.53 9.30 5.97
N LYS A 36 -4.00 10.15 6.88
CA LYS A 36 -5.05 9.77 7.84
C LYS A 36 -6.42 9.78 7.17
N SER A 37 -7.19 8.75 7.42
CA SER A 37 -8.57 8.56 6.95
C SER A 37 -9.50 8.36 8.14
N ASP A 38 -10.56 9.16 8.22
CA ASP A 38 -11.65 8.96 9.17
C ASP A 38 -12.52 7.76 8.74
N ILE A 39 -12.47 6.69 9.54
CA ILE A 39 -13.17 5.44 9.24
C ILE A 39 -14.68 5.52 9.42
N THR A 40 -15.21 6.57 10.08
CA THR A 40 -16.67 6.79 10.20
C THR A 40 -17.31 7.12 8.86
N GLN A 41 -16.51 7.47 7.85
CA GLN A 41 -16.97 7.79 6.50
C GLN A 41 -16.92 6.60 5.54
N HIS A 42 -16.56 5.41 6.03
CA HIS A 42 -16.47 4.17 5.25
C HIS A 42 -17.74 3.33 5.35
N LEU A 43 -18.01 2.55 4.31
CA LEU A 43 -19.07 1.54 4.27
C LEU A 43 -20.46 2.12 4.59
N ASN A 44 -21.12 1.65 5.64
CA ASN A 44 -22.44 2.11 6.07
C ASN A 44 -22.41 3.40 6.90
N LYS A 45 -21.24 3.86 7.36
CA LYS A 45 -21.04 5.11 8.14
C LYS A 45 -21.78 5.18 9.48
N GLU A 46 -22.13 4.04 10.05
CA GLU A 46 -22.90 3.95 11.29
C GLU A 46 -22.14 3.15 12.34
N ASN A 47 -22.34 3.50 13.62
CA ASN A 47 -21.83 2.77 14.78
C ASN A 47 -20.31 2.49 14.75
N THR A 48 -19.49 3.43 14.26
CA THR A 48 -18.05 3.19 14.06
C THR A 48 -17.15 3.84 15.13
N ARG A 49 -17.50 5.06 15.58
CA ARG A 49 -16.57 5.96 16.31
C ARG A 49 -15.89 5.32 17.52
N TRP A 50 -16.66 4.72 18.42
CA TRP A 50 -16.15 4.16 19.69
C TRP A 50 -15.96 2.65 19.66
N VAL A 51 -16.27 2.01 18.53
CA VAL A 51 -16.21 0.55 18.41
C VAL A 51 -14.78 0.07 18.16
N PHE A 52 -14.03 0.82 17.35
CA PHE A 52 -12.70 0.39 16.91
C PHE A 52 -11.55 1.19 17.55
N ILE A 53 -11.77 2.48 17.81
CA ILE A 53 -10.75 3.39 18.33
C ILE A 53 -11.32 4.10 19.56
N PRO A 54 -10.69 3.99 20.74
CA PRO A 54 -11.15 4.67 21.95
C PRO A 54 -10.68 6.14 21.95
N ASN A 55 -11.00 6.89 20.90
CA ASN A 55 -10.68 8.31 20.74
C ASN A 55 -11.77 9.02 19.92
N SER A 56 -11.92 10.33 20.12
CA SER A 56 -12.91 11.15 19.42
C SER A 56 -12.65 11.28 17.92
N SER A 57 -11.39 11.16 17.50
CA SER A 57 -10.95 11.14 16.10
C SER A 57 -10.53 9.71 15.73
N PRO A 58 -11.42 8.91 15.11
CA PRO A 58 -11.14 7.54 14.72
C PRO A 58 -10.36 7.49 13.39
N ASP A 59 -9.21 8.16 13.35
CA ASP A 59 -8.36 8.23 12.17
C ASP A 59 -7.43 7.02 12.07
N ILE A 60 -7.32 6.43 10.88
CA ILE A 60 -6.36 5.37 10.57
C ILE A 60 -5.48 5.80 9.40
N TRP A 61 -4.19 5.48 9.47
CA TRP A 61 -3.27 5.70 8.35
C TRP A 61 -3.52 4.70 7.23
N THR A 62 -3.63 5.19 6.00
CA THR A 62 -3.93 4.38 4.81
C THR A 62 -2.82 3.41 4.42
N GLY A 63 -1.58 3.71 4.77
CA GLY A 63 -0.40 3.07 4.18
C GLY A 63 -0.10 3.58 2.76
N ALA A 64 0.90 2.97 2.13
CA ALA A 64 1.33 3.29 0.76
C ALA A 64 0.35 2.71 -0.29
N GLY A 65 0.31 3.31 -1.48
CA GLY A 65 -0.59 2.89 -2.55
C GLY A 65 -2.06 3.18 -2.27
N TYR A 66 -2.33 4.22 -1.48
CA TYR A 66 -3.68 4.59 -1.09
C TYR A 66 -4.44 5.28 -2.24
N ARG A 67 -5.77 5.31 -2.12
CA ARG A 67 -6.73 5.86 -3.08
C ARG A 67 -7.51 6.98 -2.42
N LYS A 68 -7.63 8.12 -3.09
CA LYS A 68 -8.40 9.29 -2.63
C LYS A 68 -9.12 9.96 -3.79
N GLN A 69 -10.18 10.71 -3.48
CA GLN A 69 -10.80 11.64 -4.41
C GLN A 69 -11.28 12.86 -3.64
N GLY A 70 -10.56 13.98 -3.78
CA GLY A 70 -10.86 15.24 -3.10
C GLY A 70 -10.53 15.24 -1.60
N ASN A 71 -11.00 14.24 -0.85
CA ASN A 71 -10.73 14.04 0.58
C ASN A 71 -10.09 12.66 0.86
N ASN A 72 -9.68 12.45 2.12
CA ASN A 72 -9.06 11.22 2.60
C ASN A 72 -10.01 10.32 3.40
N ASN A 73 -11.31 10.63 3.47
CA ASN A 73 -12.27 10.03 4.40
C ASN A 73 -13.34 9.22 3.64
N GLY A 74 -12.96 8.04 3.16
CA GLY A 74 -13.76 7.17 2.32
C GLY A 74 -13.73 7.59 0.85
N ILE A 75 -13.43 6.64 -0.04
CA ILE A 75 -13.49 6.88 -1.49
C ILE A 75 -14.90 6.53 -2.03
N PRO A 76 -15.56 7.43 -2.77
CA PRO A 76 -16.86 7.12 -3.38
C PRO A 76 -16.77 5.95 -4.37
N LEU A 77 -17.78 5.09 -4.38
CA LEU A 77 -17.87 3.96 -5.31
C LEU A 77 -17.77 4.40 -6.78
N THR A 78 -18.34 5.57 -7.12
CA THR A 78 -18.31 6.15 -8.47
C THR A 78 -16.91 6.33 -9.04
N SER A 79 -15.91 6.42 -8.17
CA SER A 79 -14.52 6.73 -8.52
C SER A 79 -13.64 5.49 -8.66
N VAL A 80 -14.22 4.32 -8.40
CA VAL A 80 -13.52 3.03 -8.45
C VAL A 80 -14.31 1.97 -9.23
N LYS A 81 -15.28 2.39 -10.05
CA LYS A 81 -16.05 1.48 -10.89
C LYS A 81 -15.14 0.82 -11.94
N PRO A 82 -15.24 -0.50 -12.15
CA PRO A 82 -14.50 -1.16 -13.21
C PRO A 82 -14.96 -0.69 -14.60
N SER A 83 -14.04 -0.73 -15.55
CA SER A 83 -14.26 -0.40 -16.95
C SER A 83 -14.66 -1.63 -17.77
N SER A 84 -15.93 -1.65 -18.20
CA SER A 84 -16.50 -2.44 -19.30
C SER A 84 -16.93 -3.90 -19.03
N PRO A 85 -18.26 -4.20 -19.08
CA PRO A 85 -19.34 -3.22 -19.04
C PRO A 85 -19.26 -2.41 -17.73
N SER A 86 -19.54 -1.10 -17.79
CA SER A 86 -19.46 -0.24 -16.61
C SER A 86 -20.46 -0.71 -15.55
N PHE A 87 -19.96 -0.95 -14.33
CA PHE A 87 -20.82 -1.38 -13.23
C PHE A 87 -21.86 -0.30 -12.89
N ASN A 88 -23.15 -0.66 -12.98
CA ASN A 88 -24.25 0.20 -12.58
C ASN A 88 -24.83 -0.25 -11.22
N PRO A 89 -24.55 0.48 -10.12
CA PRO A 89 -25.07 0.12 -8.80
C PRO A 89 -26.60 0.28 -8.68
N SER A 90 -27.25 0.89 -9.68
CA SER A 90 -28.68 1.13 -9.73
C SER A 90 -29.41 0.25 -10.76
N SER A 91 -28.77 -0.77 -11.34
CA SER A 91 -29.49 -1.76 -12.15
C SER A 91 -30.33 -2.68 -11.27
N ALA A 92 -31.38 -3.28 -11.83
CA ALA A 92 -32.38 -4.03 -11.06
C ALA A 92 -31.78 -5.22 -10.30
N GLU A 93 -30.80 -5.90 -10.90
CA GLU A 93 -30.07 -7.02 -10.30
C GLU A 93 -29.17 -6.61 -9.12
N ASN A 94 -28.82 -5.33 -9.00
CA ASN A 94 -27.98 -4.79 -7.94
C ASN A 94 -28.79 -4.10 -6.83
N GLN A 95 -30.11 -4.28 -6.83
CA GLN A 95 -31.01 -3.72 -5.84
C GLN A 95 -31.87 -4.79 -5.18
N VAL A 96 -32.35 -4.47 -3.97
CA VAL A 96 -33.32 -5.28 -3.24
C VAL A 96 -34.51 -4.40 -2.90
N THR A 97 -35.71 -4.89 -3.20
CA THR A 97 -36.98 -4.25 -2.82
C THR A 97 -37.59 -5.04 -1.66
N PRO A 98 -37.63 -4.48 -0.44
CA PRO A 98 -38.32 -5.13 0.67
C PRO A 98 -39.84 -5.06 0.49
N ALA A 99 -40.57 -5.97 1.12
CA ALA A 99 -42.04 -5.97 1.09
C ALA A 99 -42.60 -4.62 1.57
N GLY A 100 -43.38 -3.96 0.72
CA GLY A 100 -43.99 -2.66 1.03
C GLY A 100 -43.03 -1.45 1.01
N GLY A 101 -41.79 -1.61 0.54
CA GLY A 101 -40.79 -0.53 0.53
C GLY A 101 -40.25 -0.16 -0.84
N SER A 102 -39.37 0.84 -0.86
CA SER A 102 -38.64 1.27 -2.05
C SER A 102 -37.42 0.40 -2.32
N SER A 103 -37.13 0.14 -3.59
CA SER A 103 -35.90 -0.53 -4.02
C SER A 103 -34.66 0.25 -3.55
N LYS A 104 -33.67 -0.47 -3.00
CA LYS A 104 -32.39 0.09 -2.54
C LYS A 104 -31.23 -0.69 -3.12
N LYS A 105 -30.16 0.00 -3.51
CA LYS A 105 -28.91 -0.65 -3.91
C LYS A 105 -28.31 -1.43 -2.74
N THR A 106 -27.61 -2.52 -3.07
CA THR A 106 -26.95 -3.38 -2.07
C THR A 106 -25.49 -3.01 -1.82
N THR A 107 -24.89 -2.23 -2.72
CA THR A 107 -23.49 -1.79 -2.62
C THR A 107 -23.32 -0.55 -1.72
N TYR A 108 -22.14 -0.42 -1.12
CA TYR A 108 -21.78 0.73 -0.29
C TYR A 108 -21.50 1.98 -1.12
N ASP A 109 -21.84 3.14 -0.56
CA ASP A 109 -21.55 4.44 -1.18
C ASP A 109 -20.08 4.82 -1.12
N ASN A 110 -19.44 4.56 0.03
CA ASN A 110 -18.04 4.87 0.27
C ASN A 110 -17.29 3.61 0.68
N LEU A 111 -16.06 3.47 0.18
CA LEU A 111 -15.19 2.34 0.44
C LEU A 111 -13.90 2.80 1.17
N PRO A 112 -13.18 1.89 1.85
CA PRO A 112 -11.89 2.21 2.45
C PRO A 112 -10.86 2.71 1.44
N ASN A 113 -10.00 3.62 1.90
CA ASN A 113 -9.05 4.37 1.06
C ASN A 113 -7.80 3.57 0.63
N SER A 114 -7.72 2.26 0.86
CA SER A 114 -6.58 1.45 0.40
C SER A 114 -7.01 0.02 0.16
N ILE A 115 -6.50 -0.56 -0.93
CA ILE A 115 -6.56 -1.99 -1.26
C ILE A 115 -5.17 -2.52 -1.60
N SER A 116 -4.12 -1.75 -1.30
CA SER A 116 -2.74 -2.15 -1.59
C SER A 116 -2.36 -3.36 -0.74
N PRO A 117 -1.24 -4.03 -1.03
CA PRO A 117 -0.73 -5.11 -0.18
C PRO A 117 -0.48 -4.68 1.27
N THR A 118 -0.34 -3.37 1.51
CA THR A 118 -0.13 -2.80 2.85
C THR A 118 -1.42 -2.47 3.60
N SER A 119 -2.61 -2.59 2.97
CA SER A 119 -3.90 -2.23 3.57
C SER A 119 -4.18 -2.98 4.89
N ASP A 120 -4.58 -2.22 5.91
CA ASP A 120 -4.83 -2.70 7.28
C ASP A 120 -6.00 -1.93 7.90
N TRP A 121 -7.22 -2.36 7.56
CA TRP A 121 -8.46 -1.72 7.97
C TRP A 121 -9.15 -2.53 9.07
N ILE A 122 -9.07 -2.03 10.30
CA ILE A 122 -9.74 -2.67 11.45
C ILE A 122 -11.28 -2.68 11.30
N ASN A 123 -11.85 -1.69 10.61
CA ASN A 123 -13.29 -1.56 10.37
C ASN A 123 -13.78 -2.30 9.10
N ALA A 124 -12.87 -2.86 8.30
CA ALA A 124 -13.21 -3.41 6.99
C ALA A 124 -12.31 -4.60 6.61
N LEU A 125 -12.54 -5.76 7.22
CA LEU A 125 -11.77 -6.99 6.96
C LEU A 125 -11.68 -7.34 5.47
N THR A 126 -12.76 -7.11 4.70
CA THR A 126 -12.80 -7.38 3.25
C THR A 126 -11.88 -6.49 2.42
N PHE A 127 -11.36 -5.41 2.99
CA PHE A 127 -10.40 -4.49 2.36
C PHE A 127 -9.00 -4.62 2.98
N THR A 128 -8.78 -5.54 3.91
CA THR A 128 -7.52 -5.71 4.64
C THR A 128 -6.69 -6.84 4.04
N ASN A 129 -5.49 -6.51 3.55
CA ASN A 129 -4.55 -7.49 3.04
C ASN A 129 -3.53 -7.96 4.08
N LYS A 130 -3.15 -7.10 5.04
CA LYS A 130 -2.25 -7.51 6.13
C LYS A 130 -2.92 -8.50 7.08
N ASN A 131 -2.26 -9.62 7.33
CA ASN A 131 -2.83 -10.70 8.14
C ASN A 131 -1.77 -11.38 9.02
N ASN A 132 -2.23 -12.05 10.09
CA ASN A 132 -1.34 -12.69 11.06
C ASN A 132 -0.51 -13.85 10.49
N PRO A 133 -1.06 -14.75 9.65
CA PRO A 133 -0.25 -15.78 8.99
C PRO A 133 0.95 -15.22 8.23
N GLN A 134 0.74 -14.13 7.47
CA GLN A 134 1.81 -13.45 6.74
C GLN A 134 2.79 -12.76 7.70
N ARG A 135 2.32 -12.09 8.76
CA ARG A 135 3.20 -11.48 9.78
C ARG A 135 4.14 -12.51 10.42
N ASN A 136 3.67 -13.73 10.70
CA ASN A 136 4.50 -14.81 11.24
C ASN A 136 5.58 -15.26 10.24
N GLN A 137 5.22 -15.45 8.97
CA GLN A 137 6.19 -15.77 7.93
C GLN A 137 7.21 -14.65 7.74
N LEU A 138 6.76 -13.40 7.71
CA LEU A 138 7.62 -12.23 7.58
C LEU A 138 8.58 -12.09 8.76
N LEU A 139 8.18 -12.44 9.99
CA LEU A 139 9.10 -12.46 11.13
C LEU A 139 10.26 -13.41 10.90
N LEU A 140 9.98 -14.68 10.58
CA LEU A 140 11.02 -15.67 10.34
C LEU A 140 11.90 -15.28 9.15
N ARG A 141 11.29 -14.85 8.04
CA ARG A 141 12.01 -14.48 6.81
C ARG A 141 12.82 -13.20 6.96
N ALA A 142 12.38 -12.24 7.78
CA ALA A 142 13.14 -11.05 8.13
C ALA A 142 14.40 -11.42 8.94
N LEU A 143 14.26 -12.31 9.93
CA LEU A 143 15.39 -12.80 10.74
C LEU A 143 16.40 -13.61 9.91
N LEU A 144 15.91 -14.45 8.99
CA LEU A 144 16.75 -15.16 8.02
C LEU A 144 17.31 -14.22 6.93
N GLY A 145 16.76 -13.01 6.80
CA GLY A 145 17.15 -12.03 5.78
C GLY A 145 16.82 -12.43 4.34
N THR A 146 15.72 -13.14 4.10
CA THR A 146 15.39 -13.76 2.80
C THR A 146 14.00 -13.38 2.27
N ILE A 147 13.41 -12.26 2.70
CA ILE A 147 12.14 -11.80 2.11
C ILE A 147 12.45 -11.33 0.68
N PRO A 148 11.82 -11.89 -0.37
CA PRO A 148 12.14 -11.51 -1.75
C PRO A 148 11.59 -10.12 -2.10
N VAL A 149 12.24 -9.46 -3.06
CA VAL A 149 11.86 -8.16 -3.62
C VAL A 149 11.40 -8.31 -5.07
N LEU A 150 10.44 -7.51 -5.50
CA LEU A 150 10.01 -7.43 -6.90
C LEU A 150 10.86 -6.40 -7.64
N ILE A 151 11.42 -6.78 -8.79
CA ILE A 151 12.26 -5.92 -9.62
C ILE A 151 11.76 -5.85 -11.06
N ASN A 152 11.98 -4.72 -11.71
CA ASN A 152 11.87 -4.56 -13.17
C ASN A 152 13.01 -3.74 -13.80
N LYS A 153 13.95 -3.26 -12.97
CA LYS A 153 15.19 -2.58 -13.38
C LYS A 153 16.35 -3.31 -12.74
N SER A 154 17.23 -3.87 -13.57
CA SER A 154 18.33 -4.73 -13.14
C SER A 154 19.59 -3.97 -12.71
N GLY A 155 19.69 -2.68 -13.03
CA GLY A 155 20.90 -1.88 -12.80
C GLY A 155 21.95 -1.97 -13.92
N GLU A 156 21.66 -2.68 -15.02
CA GLU A 156 22.60 -2.90 -16.12
C GLU A 156 21.97 -2.59 -17.48
N GLY A 157 22.81 -2.34 -18.50
CA GLY A 157 22.36 -2.33 -19.90
C GLY A 157 21.33 -1.25 -20.27
N GLY A 158 21.28 -0.14 -19.51
CA GLY A 158 20.26 0.91 -19.67
C GLY A 158 18.99 0.68 -18.85
N GLU A 159 18.89 -0.43 -18.13
CA GLU A 159 17.78 -0.77 -17.23
C GLU A 159 18.08 -0.39 -15.77
N GLU A 160 18.56 0.84 -15.57
CA GLU A 160 18.88 1.40 -14.26
C GLU A 160 17.66 2.02 -13.58
N PHE A 161 17.62 1.93 -12.24
CA PHE A 161 16.70 2.66 -11.36
C PHE A 161 17.43 3.80 -10.65
N ASN A 162 17.23 5.02 -11.12
CA ASN A 162 17.80 6.25 -10.56
C ASN A 162 16.88 6.80 -9.46
N HIS A 163 17.06 6.33 -8.23
CA HIS A 163 16.14 6.59 -7.11
C HIS A 163 15.90 8.09 -6.81
N THR A 164 16.85 8.99 -7.11
CA THR A 164 16.69 10.43 -6.87
C THR A 164 15.63 11.09 -7.76
N SER A 165 15.44 10.58 -8.98
CA SER A 165 14.42 11.07 -9.92
C SER A 165 13.20 10.14 -9.98
N GLU A 166 13.39 8.84 -9.81
CA GLU A 166 12.36 7.83 -10.06
C GLU A 166 11.60 7.40 -8.81
N GLN A 167 12.15 7.57 -7.60
CA GLN A 167 11.46 7.28 -6.34
C GLN A 167 10.98 8.56 -5.64
N LYS A 168 9.68 8.67 -5.39
CA LYS A 168 9.06 9.78 -4.66
C LYS A 168 8.28 9.28 -3.45
N TRP A 169 8.93 9.32 -2.29
CA TRP A 169 8.36 8.83 -1.02
C TRP A 169 7.14 9.63 -0.54
N ASP A 170 6.98 10.87 -0.99
CA ASP A 170 5.82 11.71 -0.70
C ASP A 170 4.63 11.47 -1.65
N LYS A 171 4.82 10.71 -2.74
CA LYS A 171 3.81 10.46 -3.78
C LYS A 171 3.32 9.01 -3.82
N THR A 172 3.18 8.39 -2.65
CA THR A 172 2.77 6.98 -2.52
C THR A 172 1.38 6.66 -3.05
N GLU A 173 0.52 7.64 -3.30
CA GLU A 173 -0.77 7.45 -3.98
C GLU A 173 -0.67 7.31 -5.50
N THR A 174 0.50 7.63 -6.07
CA THR A 174 0.73 7.60 -7.51
C THR A 174 1.76 6.53 -7.87
N LYS A 175 1.93 6.31 -9.17
CA LYS A 175 3.00 5.48 -9.71
C LYS A 175 4.40 5.90 -9.24
N ASP A 176 4.62 7.18 -8.91
CA ASP A 176 5.96 7.67 -8.56
C ASP A 176 6.42 7.22 -7.15
N GLY A 177 5.49 6.69 -6.34
CA GLY A 177 5.86 5.93 -5.13
C GLY A 177 6.43 4.55 -5.44
N ASN A 178 6.27 4.04 -6.66
CA ASN A 178 6.70 2.71 -7.09
C ASN A 178 6.23 1.59 -6.15
N LEU A 179 4.95 1.64 -5.74
CA LEU A 179 4.27 0.46 -5.21
C LEU A 179 3.77 -0.38 -6.41
N PRO A 180 4.28 -1.61 -6.61
CA PRO A 180 3.84 -2.49 -7.71
C PRO A 180 2.33 -2.72 -7.78
N GLY A 181 1.69 -3.03 -6.65
CA GLY A 181 0.28 -3.41 -6.58
C GLY A 181 -0.02 -4.81 -7.11
N PHE A 182 0.98 -5.51 -7.65
CA PHE A 182 0.89 -6.86 -8.19
C PHE A 182 2.27 -7.54 -8.19
N GLY A 183 2.31 -8.85 -7.90
CA GLY A 183 3.53 -9.67 -7.95
C GLY A 183 4.46 -9.59 -6.73
N GLU A 184 4.39 -8.50 -5.94
CA GLU A 184 5.18 -8.34 -4.72
C GLU A 184 4.67 -9.18 -3.54
N VAL A 185 5.51 -9.33 -2.51
CA VAL A 185 5.13 -10.02 -1.26
C VAL A 185 4.01 -9.25 -0.56
N ASN A 186 2.91 -9.95 -0.23
CA ASN A 186 1.81 -9.33 0.49
C ASN A 186 2.23 -8.85 1.91
N GLY A 187 1.64 -7.74 2.35
CA GLY A 187 1.81 -7.21 3.71
C GLY A 187 2.96 -6.23 3.92
N LEU A 188 3.68 -5.85 2.85
CA LEU A 188 4.82 -4.94 2.91
C LEU A 188 4.85 -3.96 1.73
N TYR A 189 5.68 -2.93 1.84
CA TYR A 189 5.95 -1.97 0.78
C TYR A 189 7.28 -2.29 0.08
N ASN A 190 7.22 -2.78 -1.16
CA ASN A 190 8.39 -3.29 -1.89
C ASN A 190 9.52 -2.27 -2.05
N ALA A 191 9.21 -1.00 -2.38
CA ALA A 191 10.24 0.03 -2.54
C ALA A 191 11.03 0.28 -1.24
N ALA A 192 10.36 0.23 -0.08
CA ALA A 192 11.03 0.34 1.22
C ALA A 192 11.89 -0.90 1.53
N LEU A 193 11.48 -2.10 1.11
CA LEU A 193 12.30 -3.31 1.26
C LEU A 193 13.55 -3.25 0.37
N LEU A 194 13.41 -2.88 -0.91
CA LEU A 194 14.51 -2.66 -1.84
C LEU A 194 15.52 -1.63 -1.29
N TYR A 195 15.03 -0.52 -0.74
CA TYR A 195 15.88 0.46 -0.09
C TYR A 195 16.59 -0.14 1.14
N THR A 196 15.87 -0.84 2.02
CA THR A 196 16.46 -1.50 3.20
C THR A 196 17.59 -2.44 2.80
N TYR A 197 17.41 -3.25 1.75
CA TYR A 197 18.43 -4.16 1.24
C TYR A 197 19.56 -3.48 0.46
N GLY A 198 19.44 -2.19 0.17
CA GLY A 198 20.42 -1.43 -0.61
C GLY A 198 20.49 -1.85 -2.08
N PHE A 199 19.38 -2.34 -2.64
CA PHE A 199 19.25 -2.59 -4.09
C PHE A 199 19.33 -1.27 -4.87
N PHE A 200 18.84 -0.18 -4.26
CA PHE A 200 19.17 1.17 -4.66
C PHE A 200 19.56 2.02 -3.44
N GLY A 201 20.39 3.04 -3.67
CA GLY A 201 21.03 3.83 -2.62
C GLY A 201 22.30 3.15 -2.07
N THR A 202 22.82 3.66 -0.95
CA THR A 202 24.14 3.26 -0.42
C THR A 202 24.08 2.47 0.89
N ASN A 203 22.98 1.75 1.13
CA ASN A 203 22.83 0.98 2.37
C ASN A 203 23.74 -0.25 2.42
N THR A 204 24.05 -0.86 1.27
CA THR A 204 24.86 -2.09 1.16
C THR A 204 26.14 -1.88 0.35
N ASN A 205 26.08 -1.09 -0.73
CA ASN A 205 27.24 -0.75 -1.57
C ASN A 205 27.52 0.75 -1.50
N ASN A 206 28.81 1.15 -1.54
CA ASN A 206 29.22 2.56 -1.56
C ASN A 206 28.82 3.27 -2.86
N SER A 207 28.70 2.52 -3.96
CA SER A 207 28.13 2.99 -5.22
C SER A 207 26.72 2.41 -5.38
N ASP A 208 25.76 3.27 -5.70
CA ASP A 208 24.36 2.87 -5.90
C ASP A 208 24.25 1.77 -6.97
N PRO A 209 23.75 0.57 -6.65
CA PRO A 209 23.58 -0.50 -7.62
C PRO A 209 22.47 -0.22 -8.66
N LYS A 210 21.58 0.74 -8.37
CA LYS A 210 20.47 1.14 -9.26
C LYS A 210 19.55 -0.01 -9.66
N ILE A 211 19.35 -0.99 -8.78
CA ILE A 211 18.41 -2.08 -8.97
C ILE A 211 17.09 -1.68 -8.31
N GLY A 212 15.96 -1.90 -8.98
CA GLY A 212 14.69 -1.51 -8.39
C GLY A 212 13.45 -1.90 -9.17
N PHE A 213 12.34 -1.28 -8.75
CA PHE A 213 11.06 -1.37 -9.40
C PHE A 213 10.57 0.03 -9.76
N LYS A 214 10.20 0.24 -11.02
CA LYS A 214 9.58 1.46 -11.52
C LYS A 214 8.16 1.16 -12.00
N ALA A 215 7.15 1.77 -11.38
CA ALA A 215 5.78 1.66 -11.86
C ALA A 215 5.64 2.47 -13.15
N ASP A 216 5.63 1.76 -14.28
CA ASP A 216 5.56 2.38 -15.59
C ASP A 216 4.12 2.76 -15.96
N SER A 217 3.97 3.91 -16.63
CA SER A 217 2.72 4.35 -17.26
C SER A 217 2.83 4.41 -18.79
N SER A 218 4.02 4.20 -19.34
CA SER A 218 4.32 4.30 -20.76
C SER A 218 4.22 2.96 -21.49
N SER A 219 4.45 1.85 -20.79
CA SER A 219 4.41 0.50 -21.36
C SER A 219 3.95 -0.56 -20.36
N SER A 220 3.65 -1.76 -20.86
CA SER A 220 3.38 -2.92 -20.00
C SER A 220 4.63 -3.28 -19.21
N SER A 221 4.55 -3.25 -17.89
CA SER A 221 5.67 -3.63 -17.02
C SER A 221 5.84 -5.15 -16.96
N SER A 222 7.09 -5.61 -17.10
CA SER A 222 7.51 -7.00 -16.84
C SER A 222 8.40 -7.02 -15.61
N SER A 223 8.09 -7.85 -14.63
CA SER A 223 8.78 -7.89 -13.33
C SER A 223 8.91 -9.30 -12.79
N THR A 224 9.93 -9.55 -11.98
CA THR A 224 10.16 -10.85 -11.33
C THR A 224 10.55 -10.66 -9.86
N LEU A 225 10.22 -11.65 -9.02
CA LEU A 225 10.68 -11.70 -7.63
C LEU A 225 12.11 -12.26 -7.59
N VAL A 226 12.98 -11.62 -6.80
CA VAL A 226 14.34 -12.08 -6.53
C VAL A 226 14.58 -12.13 -5.02
N GLY A 227 15.48 -13.04 -4.60
CA GLY A 227 15.88 -13.23 -3.21
C GLY A 227 16.88 -12.20 -2.73
#